data_AF-A0A150KS41-F1
#
_entry.id   AF-A0A150KS41-F1
#
_cell.length_a   1.000
_cell.length_b   1.000
_cell.length_c   1.000
_cell.angle_alpha   90.00
_cell.angle_beta   90.00
_cell.angle_gamma   90.00
#
_symmetry.space_group_name_H-M   'P 1'
#
loop_
_entity.id
_entity.type
_entity.pdbx_description
1 polymer ?
#
loop_
_entity_poly.entity_id
_entity_poly.type
_entity_poly.pdbx_seq_one_letter_code
_entity_poly.pdbx_strand_id
1 'polypeptide(L)'
;MARKNLEKEITEAVSDQEAVLIYCGPSNVFVTRYTSFRNGYPAHLKKHLEDKPFLKNLFVKPEDFTDFEMHVSDKGTQENLLFEKAREYFSKVVSK
;
A
#
# COMPACT_ATOMS: atom_id res chain seq x y z
N MET A 1 39.58 21.24 5.46
CA MET A 1 38.84 20.96 4.21
C MET A 1 39.25 19.56 3.77
N ALA A 2 38.42 18.58 3.44
CA ALA A 2 36.99 18.46 3.29
C ALA A 2 36.66 16.98 3.60
N ARG A 3 35.79 16.72 4.58
CA ARG A 3 35.20 15.38 4.80
C ARG A 3 33.69 15.52 4.84
N LYS A 4 33.16 16.19 3.81
CA LYS A 4 31.75 16.41 3.59
C LYS A 4 31.56 16.11 2.11
N ASN A 5 31.05 14.91 1.81
CA ASN A 5 30.45 14.48 0.53
C ASN A 5 30.42 12.94 0.44
N LEU A 6 29.78 12.27 1.40
CA LEU A 6 29.43 10.84 1.28
C LEU A 6 27.93 10.62 1.58
N GLU A 7 27.08 11.55 1.14
CA GLU A 7 25.64 11.54 1.47
C GLU A 7 24.71 11.64 0.25
N LYS A 8 25.15 11.52 -1.02
CA LYS A 8 24.25 11.85 -2.14
C LYS A 8 24.35 11.00 -3.41
N GLU A 9 24.69 9.72 -3.32
CA GLU A 9 24.84 8.90 -4.55
C GLU A 9 24.40 7.43 -4.41
N ILE A 10 23.38 7.13 -3.58
CA ILE A 10 22.76 5.78 -3.54
C ILE A 10 21.24 5.88 -3.35
N THR A 11 20.54 6.74 -4.09
CA THR A 11 19.06 6.76 -4.02
C THR A 11 18.36 7.15 -5.32
N GLU A 12 19.05 7.07 -6.45
CA GLU A 12 18.47 7.38 -7.77
C GLU A 12 18.84 6.30 -8.79
N ALA A 13 18.67 5.03 -8.39
CA ALA A 13 18.75 3.88 -9.29
C ALA A 13 17.64 2.88 -8.94
N VAL A 14 16.38 3.31 -9.07
CA VAL A 14 15.26 2.36 -9.25
C VAL A 14 14.71 2.59 -10.65
N SER A 15 15.50 2.19 -11.65
CA SER A 15 15.05 2.08 -13.03
C SER A 15 14.20 0.82 -13.17
N ASP A 16 12.97 0.98 -13.67
CA ASP A 16 12.20 -0.03 -14.42
C ASP A 16 12.14 -1.46 -13.89
N GLN A 17 12.15 -1.66 -12.56
CA GLN A 17 11.68 -2.91 -11.97
C GLN A 17 10.16 -2.83 -11.91
N GLU A 18 9.46 -3.75 -12.57
CA GLU A 18 8.01 -3.94 -12.52
C GLU A 18 7.47 -3.56 -11.15
N ALA A 19 6.77 -2.43 -11.00
CA ALA A 19 6.40 -1.91 -9.69
C ALA A 19 5.56 -2.97 -8.95
N VAL A 20 6.18 -3.64 -7.97
CA VAL A 20 5.52 -4.63 -7.13
C VAL A 20 4.85 -3.89 -5.99
N LEU A 21 3.55 -4.11 -5.85
CA LEU A 21 2.76 -3.55 -4.75
C LEU A 21 2.15 -4.70 -3.94
N ILE A 22 2.28 -4.63 -2.63
CA ILE A 22 1.65 -5.55 -1.68
C ILE A 22 0.39 -4.88 -1.16
N TYR A 23 -0.74 -5.57 -1.23
CA TYR A 23 -1.98 -5.10 -0.62
C TYR A 23 -2.00 -5.41 0.88
N CYS A 24 -1.96 -4.38 1.73
CA CYS A 24 -1.96 -4.50 3.18
C CYS A 24 -3.32 -4.19 3.83
N GLY A 25 -4.36 -3.94 3.02
CA GLY A 25 -5.72 -3.72 3.51
C GLY A 25 -6.42 -4.99 4.00
N PRO A 26 -7.67 -4.87 4.49
CA PRO A 26 -8.45 -6.01 4.93
C PRO A 26 -8.77 -6.97 3.78
N SER A 27 -8.67 -8.28 4.05
CA SER A 27 -9.12 -9.31 3.11
C SER A 27 -10.62 -9.19 2.85
N ASN A 28 -11.03 -9.32 1.59
CA ASN A 28 -12.41 -9.29 1.15
C ASN A 28 -12.59 -10.17 -0.11
N VAL A 29 -13.80 -10.17 -0.69
CA VAL A 29 -14.14 -10.99 -1.87
C VAL A 29 -13.39 -10.58 -3.15
N PHE A 30 -12.87 -9.35 -3.22
CA PHE A 30 -12.17 -8.83 -4.40
C PHE A 30 -10.65 -8.97 -4.28
N VAL A 31 -10.10 -8.89 -3.06
CA VAL A 31 -8.65 -8.94 -2.83
C VAL A 31 -8.30 -9.53 -1.46
N THR A 32 -7.31 -10.41 -1.43
CA THR A 32 -6.77 -11.01 -0.21
C THR A 32 -5.60 -10.17 0.32
N ARG A 33 -5.56 -9.95 1.65
CA ARG A 33 -4.44 -9.30 2.32
C ARG A 33 -3.12 -10.01 2.01
N TYR A 34 -2.07 -9.22 1.82
CA TYR A 34 -0.72 -9.61 1.43
C TYR A 34 -0.57 -10.18 0.01
N THR A 35 -1.58 -9.99 -0.85
CA THR A 35 -1.42 -10.29 -2.28
C THR A 35 -0.46 -9.28 -2.91
N SER A 36 0.55 -9.79 -3.60
CA SER A 36 1.49 -8.98 -4.38
C SER A 36 1.01 -8.85 -5.83
N PHE A 37 1.00 -7.63 -6.34
CA PHE A 37 0.66 -7.30 -7.72
C PHE A 37 1.91 -6.80 -8.43
N ARG A 38 2.24 -7.43 -9.56
CA ARG A 38 3.27 -6.94 -10.47
C ARG A 38 2.63 -5.94 -11.44
N ASN A 39 3.41 -4.96 -11.87
CA ASN A 39 2.97 -3.90 -12.78
C ASN A 39 1.88 -2.98 -12.19
N GLY A 40 1.96 -2.71 -10.88
CA GLY A 40 1.13 -1.72 -10.21
C GLY A 40 -0.23 -2.24 -9.73
N TYR A 41 -1.28 -1.42 -9.89
CA TYR A 41 -2.60 -1.70 -9.32
C TYR A 41 -3.40 -2.74 -10.13
N PRO A 42 -4.14 -3.65 -9.46
CA PRO A 42 -4.94 -4.65 -10.16
C PRO A 42 -6.11 -4.06 -10.94
N ALA A 43 -6.27 -4.50 -12.20
CA ALA A 43 -7.33 -4.03 -13.10
C ALA A 43 -8.75 -4.27 -12.55
N HIS A 44 -8.97 -5.40 -11.87
CA HIS A 44 -10.28 -5.75 -11.29
C HIS A 44 -10.68 -4.84 -10.11
N LEU A 45 -9.72 -4.13 -9.48
CA LEU A 45 -10.03 -3.14 -8.43
C LEU A 45 -10.09 -1.71 -8.97
N LYS A 46 -9.81 -1.47 -10.26
CA LYS A 46 -9.70 -0.12 -10.83
C LYS A 46 -10.90 0.77 -10.47
N LYS A 47 -12.12 0.25 -10.60
CA LYS A 47 -13.36 0.95 -10.24
C LYS A 47 -13.39 1.39 -8.76
N HIS A 48 -12.94 0.53 -7.85
CA HIS A 48 -12.87 0.83 -6.42
C HIS A 48 -11.78 1.86 -6.12
N LEU A 49 -10.62 1.74 -6.77
CA LEU A 49 -9.50 2.67 -6.62
C LEU A 49 -9.80 4.06 -7.18
N GLU A 50 -10.67 4.15 -8.18
CA GLU A 50 -11.17 5.42 -8.76
C GLU A 50 -12.27 6.04 -7.89
N ASP A 51 -13.24 5.24 -7.43
CA ASP A 51 -14.31 5.70 -6.52
C ASP A 51 -13.77 6.15 -5.16
N LYS A 52 -12.75 5.46 -4.65
CA LYS A 52 -12.11 5.72 -3.36
C LYS A 52 -10.58 5.75 -3.50
N PRO A 53 -9.99 6.92 -3.84
CA PRO A 53 -8.55 7.05 -4.01
C PRO A 53 -7.71 6.63 -2.79
N PHE A 54 -8.26 6.74 -1.58
CA PHE A 54 -7.56 6.35 -0.35
C PHE A 54 -7.19 4.86 -0.31
N LEU A 55 -7.90 4.00 -1.06
CA LEU A 55 -7.59 2.57 -1.14
C LEU A 55 -6.22 2.30 -1.76
N LYS A 56 -5.72 3.23 -2.59
CA LYS A 56 -4.35 3.14 -3.16
C LYS A 56 -3.27 3.20 -2.08
N ASN A 57 -3.54 3.82 -0.94
CA ASN A 57 -2.60 3.91 0.18
C ASN A 57 -2.45 2.57 0.93
N LEU A 58 -3.28 1.58 0.63
CA LEU A 58 -3.16 0.22 1.15
C LEU A 58 -2.29 -0.67 0.25
N PHE A 59 -1.76 -0.12 -0.83
CA PHE A 59 -0.80 -0.78 -1.71
C PHE A 59 0.58 -0.18 -1.43
N VAL A 60 1.41 -0.95 -0.76
CA VAL A 60 2.74 -0.51 -0.34
C VAL A 60 3.81 -1.24 -1.12
N LYS A 61 4.99 -0.66 -1.23
CA LYS A 61 6.14 -1.38 -1.77
C LYS A 61 6.58 -2.47 -0.78
N PRO A 62 7.25 -3.53 -1.25
CA PRO A 62 7.82 -4.55 -0.37
C PRO A 62 8.75 -3.97 0.72
N GLU A 63 9.45 -2.88 0.41
CA GLU A 63 10.36 -2.18 1.31
C GLU A 63 9.63 -1.55 2.51
N ASP A 64 8.45 -0.98 2.27
CA ASP A 64 7.63 -0.28 3.27
C ASP A 64 6.69 -1.23 4.04
N PHE A 65 6.65 -2.50 3.66
CA PHE A 65 5.71 -3.49 4.20
C PHE A 65 5.82 -3.64 5.71
N THR A 66 7.05 -3.79 6.21
CA THR A 66 7.33 -3.99 7.63
C THR A 66 6.84 -2.80 8.46
N ASP A 67 7.11 -1.58 8.00
CA ASP A 67 6.70 -0.35 8.68
C ASP A 67 5.18 -0.20 8.69
N PHE A 68 4.54 -0.46 7.55
CA PHE A 68 3.09 -0.46 7.45
C PHE A 68 2.45 -1.46 8.43
N GLU A 69 3.00 -2.67 8.55
CA GLU A 69 2.47 -3.71 9.44
C GLU A 69 2.64 -3.38 10.92
N MET A 70 3.73 -2.70 11.28
CA MET A 70 3.90 -2.17 12.64
C MET A 70 2.84 -1.13 12.95
N HIS A 71 2.65 -0.15 12.06
CA HIS A 71 1.70 0.93 12.29
C HIS A 71 0.25 0.46 12.24
N VAL A 72 -0.14 -0.40 11.30
CA VAL A 72 -1.53 -0.86 11.17
C VAL A 72 -2.01 -1.63 12.40
N SER A 73 -1.08 -2.25 13.13
CA SER A 73 -1.35 -2.96 14.38
C SER A 73 -1.54 -2.03 15.58
N ASP A 74 -1.00 -0.80 15.51
CA ASP A 74 -1.12 0.21 16.55
C ASP A 74 -2.36 1.10 16.34
N LYS A 75 -3.18 1.23 17.37
CA LYS A 75 -4.48 1.90 17.27
C LYS A 75 -4.28 3.41 17.23
N GLY A 76 -4.89 4.04 16.22
CA GLY A 76 -4.85 5.49 16.05
C GLY A 76 -3.72 5.99 15.15
N THR A 77 -2.87 5.10 14.63
CA THR A 77 -1.96 5.41 13.52
C THR A 77 -2.74 5.66 12.24
N GLN A 78 -2.09 6.30 11.27
CA GLN A 78 -2.71 6.58 9.98
C GLN A 78 -3.05 5.30 9.22
N GLU A 79 -2.18 4.28 9.28
CA GLU A 79 -2.30 2.99 8.63
C GLU A 79 -3.46 2.19 9.22
N ASN A 80 -3.60 2.21 10.55
CA ASN A 80 -4.74 1.58 11.23
C ASN A 80 -6.06 2.24 10.82
N LEU A 81 -6.12 3.58 10.78
CA LEU A 81 -7.30 4.32 10.32
C LEU A 81 -7.63 4.03 8.85
N LEU A 82 -6.63 3.93 7.98
CA LEU A 82 -6.81 3.55 6.57
C LEU A 82 -7.37 2.13 6.43
N PHE A 83 -6.85 1.19 7.23
CA PHE A 83 -7.29 -0.20 7.25
C PHE A 83 -8.76 -0.31 7.67
N GLU A 84 -9.15 0.32 8.77
CA GLU A 84 -10.54 0.30 9.25
C GLU A 84 -11.50 0.97 8.27
N LYS A 85 -11.07 2.09 7.65
CA LYS A 85 -11.87 2.78 6.63
C LYS A 85 -12.10 1.90 5.39
N ALA A 86 -11.10 1.14 4.97
CA ALA A 86 -11.27 0.19 3.87
C ALA A 86 -12.14 -1.00 4.27
N ARG A 87 -12.03 -1.47 5.51
CA ARG A 87 -12.88 -2.55 6.04
C ARG A 87 -14.35 -2.16 6.00
N GLU A 88 -14.66 -0.94 6.44
CA GLU A 88 -16.00 -0.38 6.39
C GLU A 88 -16.50 -0.24 4.94
N TYR A 89 -15.65 0.25 4.03
CA TYR A 89 -15.99 0.37 2.62
C TYR A 89 -16.36 -0.98 1.99
N PHE A 90 -15.47 -1.98 2.09
CA PHE A 90 -15.70 -3.28 1.46
C PHE A 90 -16.87 -4.03 2.10
N SER A 91 -17.10 -3.88 3.40
CA SER A 91 -18.31 -4.40 4.06
C SER A 91 -19.59 -3.87 3.41
N LYS A 92 -19.66 -2.55 3.18
CA LYS A 92 -20.83 -1.92 2.53
C LYS A 92 -20.99 -2.30 1.05
N VAL A 93 -19.89 -2.57 0.35
CA VAL A 93 -19.93 -2.99 -1.05
C VAL A 93 -20.43 -4.42 -1.18
N VAL A 94 -20.05 -5.32 -0.27
CA VAL A 94 -20.48 -6.73 -0.30
C VAL A 94 -21.93 -6.90 0.18
N SER A 95 -22.41 -6.03 1.08
CA SER A 95 -23.81 -6.07 1.55
C SER A 95 -24.83 -5.45 0.58
N LYS A 96 -24.40 -4.93 -0.57
CA LYS A 96 -25.28 -4.35 -1.61
C LYS A 96 -25.41 -5.29 -2.79
#